data_AF-A0A853U7K1-F1
#
_entry.id   AF-A0A853U7K1-F1
#
_cell.length_a   1.000
_cell.length_b   1.000
_cell.length_c   1.000
_cell.angle_alpha   90.00
_cell.angle_beta   90.00
_cell.angle_gamma   90.00
#
_symmetry.space_group_name_H-M   'P 1'
#
loop_
_entity.id
_entity.type
_entity.pdbx_description
1 polymer ?
#
loop_
_entity_poly.entity_id
_entity_poly.type
_entity_poly.pdbx_seq_one_letter_code
_entity_poly.pdbx_strand_id
1 'polypeptide(L)'
;MKLTQSLLRSAAGGLTALAATAAMVAAASPASAATHTHEYPETPALNPNLPIVKTTHKSDHIKANVLNPHPVCNALEDKRTTVYKVTDKFLPVGTISTTNNTDKAIPLTQNTSKSQSISLEVNGSQTESVSVNGGGSASKKDTTGNFGIAWELAKTIGGSASYSLSWDVGQTIGPYDVPAGKTGDATYGFRAINMIGTQQHCKSDGTWSNPTAWRAFSPIKNEVRVKIYGNASESDQTGKPTVEEKPNPKPTENTIEPDDSPIKGDGGSKPAGKQKLDLEPQITVTDGKVPGYAGIAALRVKNVGTDRYFSEDPAVSYRVDVMTEDGPESVDRLITPGWFNGAYTQDLGFNKKTSTRSFLVTLSNPVKKGENQLIANFKFGDGKTTEGRLKNSISVTQVERAEGDKSTYNDQNVSSKDITVNDLGKPAKHKGIF
;
A
#
# COMPACT_ATOMS: atom_id res chain seq x y z
N MET A 1 84.31 -4.73 18.50
CA MET A 1 83.31 -4.75 19.58
C MET A 1 82.39 -5.96 19.36
N LYS A 2 81.73 -6.51 20.40
CA LYS A 2 81.06 -7.84 20.41
C LYS A 2 80.05 -8.05 19.22
N LEU A 3 80.18 -9.10 18.39
CA LEU A 3 79.65 -10.51 18.50
C LEU A 3 78.11 -10.61 18.32
N THR A 4 77.47 -11.56 17.59
CA THR A 4 77.91 -12.77 16.80
C THR A 4 76.79 -13.28 15.83
N GLN A 5 77.15 -13.99 14.73
CA GLN A 5 76.53 -15.19 14.03
C GLN A 5 74.97 -15.36 13.90
N SER A 6 74.34 -16.05 12.92
CA SER A 6 74.67 -16.84 11.68
C SER A 6 73.33 -17.12 10.88
N LEU A 7 72.99 -18.10 10.00
CA LEU A 7 73.58 -19.37 9.46
C LEU A 7 72.90 -19.94 8.15
N LEU A 8 73.25 -19.49 6.93
CA LEU A 8 73.06 -20.19 5.62
C LEU A 8 71.57 -20.51 5.15
N ARG A 9 71.19 -21.17 4.02
CA ARG A 9 71.89 -21.95 2.94
C ARG A 9 71.04 -22.17 1.64
N SER A 10 71.69 -22.24 0.44
CA SER A 10 71.34 -23.00 -0.82
C SER A 10 69.98 -22.77 -1.55
N ALA A 11 69.73 -23.11 -2.84
CA ALA A 11 70.49 -23.34 -4.11
C ALA A 11 69.48 -23.81 -5.22
N ALA A 12 69.79 -24.01 -6.53
CA ALA A 12 70.49 -23.21 -7.56
C ALA A 12 70.33 -23.87 -8.98
N GLY A 13 70.15 -23.09 -10.06
CA GLY A 13 70.15 -23.55 -11.49
C GLY A 13 68.82 -24.11 -12.06
N GLY A 14 68.61 -24.23 -13.38
CA GLY A 14 69.43 -23.74 -14.51
C GLY A 14 69.03 -24.21 -15.94
N LEU A 15 68.76 -23.25 -16.83
CA LEU A 15 68.96 -23.20 -18.30
C LEU A 15 68.31 -24.17 -19.34
N THR A 16 67.61 -23.53 -20.30
CA THR A 16 67.60 -23.78 -21.79
C THR A 16 66.85 -24.96 -22.42
N ALA A 17 66.53 -24.81 -23.72
CA ALA A 17 65.67 -25.67 -24.53
C ALA A 17 66.24 -25.91 -25.95
N LEU A 18 65.76 -26.94 -26.64
CA LEU A 18 65.95 -27.23 -28.08
C LEU A 18 64.78 -28.08 -28.60
N ALA A 19 64.72 -28.38 -29.92
CA ALA A 19 63.46 -28.65 -30.62
C ALA A 19 63.43 -29.90 -31.55
N ALA A 20 62.23 -30.17 -32.08
CA ALA A 20 61.89 -30.85 -33.34
C ALA A 20 61.58 -32.38 -33.39
N THR A 21 60.30 -32.66 -33.71
CA THR A 21 59.78 -33.65 -34.68
C THR A 21 60.15 -35.14 -34.63
N ALA A 22 59.13 -35.97 -34.34
CA ALA A 22 58.75 -37.17 -35.12
C ALA A 22 57.27 -37.54 -34.81
N ALA A 23 56.62 -38.39 -35.60
CA ALA A 23 55.19 -38.72 -35.48
C ALA A 23 54.93 -40.23 -35.41
N MET A 24 53.74 -40.65 -34.93
CA MET A 24 52.86 -41.69 -35.53
C MET A 24 51.61 -41.99 -34.66
N VAL A 25 50.43 -41.72 -35.24
CA VAL A 25 49.14 -42.48 -35.18
C VAL A 25 48.62 -43.06 -33.83
N ALA A 26 47.64 -42.35 -33.28
CA ALA A 26 46.35 -42.80 -32.73
C ALA A 26 46.21 -44.08 -31.86
N ALA A 27 45.78 -43.87 -30.61
CA ALA A 27 44.80 -44.71 -29.92
C ALA A 27 43.70 -43.80 -29.32
N ALA A 28 42.48 -43.83 -29.87
CA ALA A 28 41.39 -42.95 -29.45
C ALA A 28 40.67 -43.50 -28.22
N SER A 29 41.06 -43.04 -27.03
CA SER A 29 40.27 -43.21 -25.81
C SER A 29 39.24 -42.08 -25.71
N PRO A 30 37.95 -42.35 -25.42
CA PRO A 30 36.98 -41.28 -25.18
C PRO A 30 37.35 -40.53 -23.91
N ALA A 31 37.64 -39.23 -24.05
CA ALA A 31 37.89 -38.37 -22.90
C ALA A 31 36.62 -38.26 -22.06
N SER A 32 36.63 -38.87 -20.87
CA SER A 32 35.55 -38.75 -19.88
C SER A 32 35.53 -37.33 -19.34
N ALA A 33 34.80 -36.45 -20.02
CA ALA A 33 34.61 -35.07 -19.60
C ALA A 33 33.79 -35.03 -18.30
N ALA A 34 34.48 -34.91 -17.17
CA ALA A 34 33.86 -34.66 -15.88
C ALA A 34 33.13 -33.31 -15.93
N THR A 35 31.81 -33.33 -16.06
CA THR A 35 30.98 -32.13 -16.09
C THR A 35 30.90 -31.54 -14.68
N HIS A 36 31.88 -30.70 -14.34
CA HIS A 36 31.89 -29.94 -13.09
C HIS A 36 30.86 -28.81 -13.14
N THR A 37 29.65 -29.08 -12.65
CA THR A 37 28.58 -28.08 -12.54
C THR A 37 28.92 -27.06 -11.46
N HIS A 38 29.45 -25.91 -11.86
CA HIS A 38 29.70 -24.78 -10.96
C HIS A 38 28.43 -23.93 -10.78
N GLU A 39 27.65 -24.20 -9.73
CA GLU A 39 26.60 -23.27 -9.28
C GLU A 39 27.24 -22.03 -8.64
N TYR A 40 27.29 -20.93 -9.40
CA TYR A 40 27.53 -19.61 -8.85
C TYR A 40 26.22 -19.01 -8.34
N PRO A 41 26.26 -18.07 -7.37
CA PRO A 41 25.07 -17.32 -6.97
C PRO A 41 24.67 -16.36 -8.10
N GLU A 42 23.86 -16.86 -9.02
CA GLU A 42 23.17 -16.10 -10.08
C GLU A 42 22.69 -14.75 -9.55
N THR A 43 23.24 -13.66 -10.10
CA THR A 43 22.67 -12.31 -9.93
C THR A 43 21.20 -12.40 -10.34
N PRO A 44 20.23 -12.19 -9.42
CA PRO A 44 18.85 -12.57 -9.69
C PRO A 44 18.34 -11.94 -10.98
N ALA A 45 17.91 -12.78 -11.92
CA ALA A 45 17.37 -12.35 -13.20
C ALA A 45 16.35 -11.22 -12.98
N LEU A 46 16.54 -10.10 -13.67
CA LEU A 46 15.89 -8.83 -13.36
C LEU A 46 14.40 -8.92 -13.70
N ASN A 47 13.62 -9.41 -12.74
CA ASN A 47 12.20 -9.69 -12.89
C ASN A 47 11.46 -8.36 -13.14
N PRO A 48 10.82 -8.17 -14.31
CA PRO A 48 10.17 -6.90 -14.65
C PRO A 48 8.96 -6.58 -13.76
N ASN A 49 8.48 -7.56 -12.99
CA ASN A 49 7.41 -7.39 -12.00
C ASN A 49 7.93 -7.01 -10.61
N LEU A 50 9.22 -6.69 -10.45
CA LEU A 50 9.82 -6.25 -9.18
C LEU A 50 10.60 -4.92 -9.38
N PRO A 51 10.63 -4.04 -8.37
CA PRO A 51 10.06 -4.20 -7.03
C PRO A 51 8.56 -3.89 -6.97
N ILE A 52 7.82 -4.66 -6.17
CA ILE A 52 6.43 -4.35 -5.82
C ILE A 52 6.42 -3.44 -4.59
N VAL A 53 5.84 -2.26 -4.73
CA VAL A 53 5.64 -1.30 -3.62
C VAL A 53 4.17 -1.36 -3.19
N LYS A 54 3.93 -1.67 -1.92
CA LYS A 54 2.61 -1.52 -1.28
C LYS A 54 2.71 -0.48 -0.18
N THR A 55 1.95 0.61 -0.30
CA THR A 55 1.69 1.53 0.79
C THR A 55 0.34 1.21 1.41
N THR A 56 0.25 1.26 2.74
CA THR A 56 -1.00 1.25 3.49
C THR A 56 -1.19 2.61 4.14
N HIS A 57 -2.30 3.26 3.86
CA HIS A 57 -2.71 4.52 4.46
C HIS A 57 -3.86 4.27 5.43
N LYS A 58 -3.96 5.09 6.50
CA LYS A 58 -5.16 5.09 7.37
C LYS A 58 -6.21 6.10 6.90
N SER A 59 -5.77 7.15 6.21
CA SER A 59 -6.60 8.18 5.62
C SER A 59 -6.58 8.05 4.10
N ASP A 60 -7.65 8.48 3.45
CA ASP A 60 -7.82 8.51 1.99
C ASP A 60 -6.91 9.54 1.29
N HIS A 61 -6.53 10.62 2.01
CA HIS A 61 -5.68 11.68 1.49
C HIS A 61 -4.42 11.95 2.34
N ILE A 62 -3.47 12.71 1.78
CA ILE A 62 -2.30 13.23 2.50
C ILE A 62 -2.67 14.52 3.24
N LYS A 63 -2.38 14.56 4.53
CA LYS A 63 -2.69 15.67 5.44
C LYS A 63 -1.60 16.74 5.43
N ALA A 64 -2.00 17.98 5.68
CA ALA A 64 -1.08 19.10 5.93
C ALA A 64 -0.08 18.76 7.04
N ASN A 65 1.19 19.15 6.86
CA ASN A 65 2.24 18.92 7.84
C ASN A 65 2.90 20.25 8.25
N VAL A 66 3.07 20.46 9.56
CA VAL A 66 3.61 21.72 10.11
C VAL A 66 5.14 21.79 10.01
N LEU A 67 5.81 20.64 9.87
CA LEU A 67 7.27 20.52 9.79
C LEU A 67 7.80 20.47 8.34
N ASN A 68 6.93 20.20 7.37
CA ASN A 68 7.29 20.03 5.96
C ASN A 68 6.13 20.53 5.07
N PRO A 69 6.35 21.53 4.20
CA PRO A 69 5.34 22.02 3.24
C PRO A 69 4.85 20.95 2.27
N HIS A 70 5.70 19.97 1.94
CA HIS A 70 5.47 18.94 0.92
C HIS A 70 5.51 17.51 1.51
N PRO A 71 4.52 17.11 2.32
CA PRO A 71 4.41 15.73 2.80
C PRO A 71 4.09 14.78 1.63
N VAL A 72 4.59 13.55 1.78
CA VAL A 72 4.40 12.40 0.86
C VAL A 72 3.83 11.16 1.56
N CYS A 73 3.56 11.26 2.87
CA CYS A 73 2.88 10.27 3.70
C CYS A 73 2.33 10.93 4.98
N ASN A 74 1.37 10.28 5.63
CA ASN A 74 0.81 10.69 6.92
C ASN A 74 1.59 10.08 8.09
N ALA A 75 2.15 10.95 8.95
CA ALA A 75 2.88 10.54 10.15
C ALA A 75 2.02 9.66 11.08
N LEU A 76 2.63 8.62 11.67
CA LEU A 76 1.99 7.62 12.55
C LEU A 76 0.86 6.77 11.92
N GLU A 77 0.37 7.13 10.72
CA GLU A 77 -0.68 6.41 10.00
C GLU A 77 -0.12 5.49 8.91
N ASP A 78 0.82 6.01 8.11
CA ASP A 78 1.21 5.35 6.87
C ASP A 78 2.45 4.46 7.00
N LYS A 79 2.41 3.32 6.31
CA LYS A 79 3.51 2.36 6.18
C LYS A 79 3.72 1.97 4.73
N ARG A 80 4.96 1.79 4.30
CA ARG A 80 5.33 1.33 2.96
C ARG A 80 6.19 0.07 3.06
N THR A 81 5.86 -0.94 2.25
CA THR A 81 6.62 -2.19 2.13
C THR A 81 7.01 -2.37 0.66
N THR A 82 8.29 -2.58 0.41
CA THR A 82 8.87 -2.71 -0.94
C THR A 82 9.51 -4.08 -1.09
N VAL A 83 8.88 -4.99 -1.85
CA VAL A 83 9.40 -6.33 -2.13
C VAL A 83 10.30 -6.27 -3.36
N TYR A 84 11.59 -6.58 -3.20
CA TYR A 84 12.59 -6.55 -4.28
C TYR A 84 13.11 -7.95 -4.66
N LYS A 85 12.81 -8.99 -3.88
CA LYS A 85 13.07 -10.38 -4.23
C LYS A 85 11.93 -11.27 -3.77
N VAL A 86 11.49 -12.17 -4.64
CA VAL A 86 10.56 -13.26 -4.32
C VAL A 86 11.26 -14.58 -4.61
N THR A 87 10.92 -15.63 -3.87
CA THR A 87 11.38 -17.00 -4.14
C THR A 87 10.24 -17.97 -3.84
N ASP A 88 9.66 -18.53 -4.89
CA ASP A 88 8.71 -19.64 -4.81
C ASP A 88 9.44 -20.93 -4.41
N LYS A 89 8.86 -21.68 -3.47
CA LYS A 89 9.39 -22.95 -2.98
C LYS A 89 8.26 -23.95 -2.76
N PHE A 90 8.53 -25.19 -3.17
CA PHE A 90 7.80 -26.34 -2.68
C PHE A 90 8.49 -26.85 -1.42
N LEU A 91 7.71 -27.03 -0.35
CA LEU A 91 8.13 -27.57 0.93
C LEU A 91 7.54 -28.98 1.06
N PRO A 92 8.34 -30.04 0.80
CA PRO A 92 7.86 -31.41 0.88
C PRO A 92 7.56 -31.80 2.33
N VAL A 93 6.47 -32.54 2.51
CA VAL A 93 5.96 -33.01 3.81
C VAL A 93 6.05 -34.53 3.91
N GLY A 94 5.87 -35.23 2.78
CA GLY A 94 6.15 -36.66 2.65
C GLY A 94 6.14 -37.10 1.19
N THR A 95 6.71 -38.28 0.92
CA THR A 95 6.68 -38.93 -0.40
C THR A 95 6.04 -40.30 -0.27
N ILE A 96 5.16 -40.64 -1.20
CA ILE A 96 4.67 -42.00 -1.41
C ILE A 96 5.30 -42.53 -2.69
N SER A 97 5.79 -43.77 -2.67
CA SER A 97 6.58 -44.35 -3.76
C SER A 97 6.12 -45.77 -4.07
N THR A 98 6.14 -46.17 -5.34
CA THR A 98 5.94 -47.57 -5.74
C THR A 98 6.69 -47.91 -7.02
N THR A 99 7.30 -49.11 -7.07
CA THR A 99 7.94 -49.65 -8.27
C THR A 99 7.01 -50.67 -8.92
N ASN A 100 6.58 -50.39 -10.14
CA ASN A 100 5.68 -51.25 -10.88
C ASN A 100 6.45 -52.39 -11.58
N ASN A 101 6.46 -53.55 -10.93
CA ASN A 101 7.05 -54.79 -11.45
C ASN A 101 6.05 -55.65 -12.25
N THR A 102 4.95 -55.07 -12.74
CA THR A 102 3.91 -55.78 -13.53
C THR A 102 3.93 -55.40 -15.01
N ASP A 103 3.11 -56.08 -15.82
CA ASP A 103 2.98 -55.87 -17.27
C ASP A 103 2.08 -54.68 -17.65
N LYS A 104 1.40 -54.04 -16.68
CA LYS A 104 0.36 -53.03 -16.89
C LYS A 104 0.59 -51.83 -15.97
N ALA A 105 0.00 -50.68 -16.28
CA ALA A 105 0.05 -49.53 -15.37
C ALA A 105 -0.68 -49.83 -14.04
N ILE A 106 -0.15 -49.32 -12.92
CA ILE A 106 -0.77 -49.43 -11.60
C ILE A 106 -1.02 -48.04 -10.98
N PRO A 107 -2.12 -47.84 -10.24
CA PRO A 107 -2.39 -46.57 -9.59
C PRO A 107 -1.57 -46.41 -8.29
N LEU A 108 -0.71 -45.40 -8.23
CA LEU A 108 -0.10 -44.92 -6.99
C LEU A 108 -1.13 -44.10 -6.21
N THR A 109 -1.52 -44.59 -5.03
CA THR A 109 -2.38 -43.87 -4.09
C THR A 109 -2.07 -44.21 -2.62
N GLN A 110 -2.30 -43.26 -1.72
CA GLN A 110 -2.17 -43.45 -0.27
C GLN A 110 -3.01 -42.40 0.47
N ASN A 111 -3.50 -42.73 1.66
CA ASN A 111 -4.10 -41.76 2.58
C ASN A 111 -3.04 -41.21 3.55
N THR A 112 -3.06 -39.91 3.81
CA THR A 112 -2.15 -39.22 4.76
C THR A 112 -2.25 -39.82 6.17
N SER A 113 -1.11 -40.22 6.73
CA SER A 113 -1.05 -40.87 8.05
C SER A 113 -0.87 -39.92 9.25
N LYS A 114 -0.55 -38.64 8.99
CA LYS A 114 -0.38 -37.59 10.00
C LYS A 114 -0.87 -36.24 9.47
N SER A 115 -1.50 -35.45 10.33
CA SER A 115 -1.84 -34.06 10.03
C SER A 115 -0.60 -33.19 10.06
N GLN A 116 -0.47 -32.27 9.10
CA GLN A 116 0.69 -31.41 8.89
C GLN A 116 0.19 -30.03 8.47
N SER A 117 0.77 -28.93 8.99
CA SER A 117 0.25 -27.58 8.75
C SER A 117 1.34 -26.54 8.55
N ILE A 118 0.97 -25.45 7.87
CA ILE A 118 1.84 -24.30 7.60
C ILE A 118 1.05 -22.98 7.69
N SER A 119 1.71 -21.89 8.07
CA SER A 119 1.09 -20.58 8.29
C SER A 119 1.88 -19.44 7.63
N LEU A 120 1.19 -18.32 7.44
CA LEU A 120 1.79 -17.04 7.06
C LEU A 120 2.68 -16.50 8.20
N GLU A 121 3.91 -16.12 7.89
CA GLU A 121 4.86 -15.51 8.84
C GLU A 121 5.37 -14.18 8.27
N VAL A 122 5.50 -13.14 9.10
CA VAL A 122 6.00 -11.82 8.69
C VAL A 122 6.95 -11.29 9.74
N ASN A 123 8.19 -11.02 9.35
CA ASN A 123 9.24 -10.58 10.25
C ASN A 123 9.83 -9.22 9.81
N GLY A 124 9.83 -8.26 10.75
CA GLY A 124 10.35 -6.89 10.60
C GLY A 124 11.73 -6.65 11.23
N SER A 125 12.35 -7.67 11.84
CA SER A 125 13.69 -7.60 12.44
C SER A 125 14.43 -8.92 12.26
N GLN A 126 15.75 -8.88 12.12
CA GLN A 126 16.51 -10.08 11.76
C GLN A 126 16.47 -11.18 12.85
N THR A 127 16.73 -12.42 12.43
CA THR A 127 16.85 -13.64 13.28
C THR A 127 15.61 -14.12 14.05
N GLU A 128 14.63 -14.63 13.31
CA GLU A 128 13.97 -15.91 13.68
C GLU A 128 14.03 -16.88 12.48
N SER A 129 13.93 -18.18 12.73
CA SER A 129 14.04 -19.24 11.71
C SER A 129 12.73 -20.03 11.59
N VAL A 130 12.06 -19.89 10.43
CA VAL A 130 10.80 -20.58 10.10
C VAL A 130 10.89 -22.07 10.42
N SER A 131 10.03 -22.56 11.33
CA SER A 131 9.97 -23.97 11.70
C SER A 131 8.70 -24.64 11.16
N VAL A 132 8.89 -25.57 10.23
CA VAL A 132 7.81 -26.50 9.83
C VAL A 132 7.51 -27.40 11.03
N ASN A 133 6.23 -27.64 11.34
CA ASN A 133 5.71 -28.19 12.60
C ASN A 133 5.83 -27.31 13.86
N GLY A 134 6.06 -26.00 13.72
CA GLY A 134 5.91 -25.03 14.81
C GLY A 134 4.44 -24.80 15.22
N GLY A 135 3.83 -25.75 15.93
CA GLY A 135 2.47 -25.62 16.50
C GLY A 135 2.33 -24.61 17.66
N GLY A 136 3.25 -23.65 17.76
CA GLY A 136 3.30 -22.64 18.82
C GLY A 136 2.46 -21.41 18.48
N SER A 137 1.59 -21.01 19.42
CA SER A 137 0.84 -19.76 19.29
C SER A 137 1.73 -18.54 19.50
N ALA A 138 2.41 -18.10 18.45
CA ALA A 138 3.13 -16.81 18.43
C ALA A 138 2.16 -15.70 18.88
N SER A 139 2.48 -15.05 20.00
CA SER A 139 1.49 -14.31 20.78
C SER A 139 1.05 -13.02 20.07
N LYS A 140 -0.23 -12.97 19.69
CA LYS A 140 -0.86 -11.83 19.03
C LYS A 140 -0.82 -10.57 19.92
N LYS A 141 0.19 -9.73 19.74
CA LYS A 141 0.17 -8.31 20.12
C LYS A 141 0.58 -7.45 18.93
N ASP A 142 -0.31 -6.53 18.55
CA ASP A 142 -0.12 -5.35 17.70
C ASP A 142 0.38 -5.55 16.24
N THR A 143 0.53 -6.79 15.77
CA THR A 143 1.09 -7.12 14.44
C THR A 143 0.08 -7.40 13.32
N THR A 144 -1.23 -7.32 13.57
CA THR A 144 -2.30 -7.68 12.60
C THR A 144 -2.16 -7.04 11.23
N GLY A 145 -1.74 -5.76 11.15
CA GLY A 145 -1.55 -5.06 9.88
C GLY A 145 -0.43 -5.62 8.99
N ASN A 146 0.64 -6.20 9.57
CA ASN A 146 1.77 -6.70 8.76
C ASN A 146 1.44 -8.01 8.04
N PHE A 147 0.61 -8.87 8.65
CA PHE A 147 0.11 -10.09 8.03
C PHE A 147 -0.80 -9.79 6.83
N GLY A 148 -1.71 -8.81 6.94
CA GLY A 148 -2.54 -8.38 5.82
C GLY A 148 -1.72 -7.91 4.61
N ILE A 149 -0.70 -7.07 4.84
CA ILE A 149 0.21 -6.58 3.79
C ILE A 149 0.92 -7.73 3.07
N ALA A 150 1.43 -8.73 3.80
CA ALA A 150 2.10 -9.87 3.18
C ALA A 150 1.15 -10.74 2.34
N TRP A 151 -0.09 -10.93 2.80
CA TRP A 151 -1.12 -11.68 2.07
C TRP A 151 -1.58 -10.95 0.80
N GLU A 152 -1.75 -9.63 0.85
CA GLU A 152 -2.05 -8.82 -0.34
C GLU A 152 -0.90 -8.83 -1.35
N LEU A 153 0.35 -8.63 -0.91
CA LEU A 153 1.54 -8.70 -1.77
C LEU A 153 1.64 -10.08 -2.45
N ALA A 154 1.38 -11.16 -1.70
CA ALA A 154 1.38 -12.52 -2.25
C ALA A 154 0.31 -12.73 -3.34
N LYS A 155 -0.85 -12.06 -3.22
CA LYS A 155 -1.87 -12.02 -4.29
C LYS A 155 -1.44 -11.20 -5.50
N THR A 156 -0.78 -10.05 -5.31
CA THR A 156 -0.23 -9.25 -6.41
C THR A 156 0.82 -10.04 -7.22
N ILE A 157 1.56 -10.95 -6.58
CA ILE A 157 2.52 -11.86 -7.21
C ILE A 157 1.82 -13.05 -7.92
N GLY A 158 0.48 -13.10 -7.94
CA GLY A 158 -0.30 -14.17 -8.58
C GLY A 158 -0.49 -15.42 -7.70
N GLY A 159 -0.14 -15.36 -6.42
CA GLY A 159 -0.39 -16.44 -5.47
C GLY A 159 -1.83 -16.45 -4.95
N SER A 160 -2.46 -17.62 -4.91
CA SER A 160 -3.72 -17.88 -4.17
C SER A 160 -3.51 -17.87 -2.64
N ALA A 161 -2.89 -16.81 -2.12
CA ALA A 161 -2.35 -16.76 -0.76
C ALA A 161 -3.36 -17.11 0.34
N SER A 162 -2.90 -17.87 1.34
CA SER A 162 -3.65 -18.20 2.54
C SER A 162 -2.93 -17.70 3.80
N TYR A 163 -3.68 -17.57 4.90
CA TYR A 163 -3.12 -17.38 6.24
C TYR A 163 -2.61 -18.69 6.84
N SER A 164 -3.19 -19.83 6.45
CA SER A 164 -2.77 -21.18 6.85
C SER A 164 -3.22 -22.24 5.86
N LEU A 165 -2.52 -23.37 5.81
CA LEU A 165 -2.91 -24.57 5.08
C LEU A 165 -2.61 -25.82 5.91
N SER A 166 -3.38 -26.89 5.72
CA SER A 166 -3.10 -28.21 6.29
C SER A 166 -3.24 -29.32 5.26
N TRP A 167 -2.51 -30.40 5.50
CA TRP A 167 -2.88 -31.75 5.10
C TRP A 167 -3.45 -32.42 6.35
N ASP A 168 -4.70 -32.86 6.32
CA ASP A 168 -5.33 -33.54 7.45
C ASP A 168 -5.12 -35.06 7.36
N VAL A 169 -5.36 -35.81 8.44
CA VAL A 169 -5.25 -37.28 8.43
C VAL A 169 -6.37 -37.89 7.56
N GLY A 170 -6.04 -38.88 6.74
CA GLY A 170 -7.00 -39.62 5.92
C GLY A 170 -7.28 -39.01 4.54
N GLN A 171 -6.70 -37.85 4.20
CA GLN A 171 -6.79 -37.27 2.86
C GLN A 171 -6.06 -38.15 1.84
N THR A 172 -6.73 -38.49 0.74
CA THR A 172 -6.17 -39.35 -0.32
C THR A 172 -5.27 -38.56 -1.28
N ILE A 173 -4.10 -39.12 -1.58
CA ILE A 173 -3.18 -38.66 -2.62
C ILE A 173 -3.29 -39.64 -3.80
N GLY A 174 -3.31 -39.12 -5.03
CA GLY A 174 -3.57 -39.92 -6.23
C GLY A 174 -5.07 -40.24 -6.44
N PRO A 175 -5.41 -41.22 -7.30
CA PRO A 175 -4.50 -42.10 -8.01
C PRO A 175 -3.66 -41.39 -9.08
N TYR A 176 -2.44 -41.88 -9.31
CA TYR A 176 -1.59 -41.51 -10.44
C TYR A 176 -1.06 -42.77 -11.13
N ASP A 177 -1.12 -42.85 -12.46
CA ASP A 177 -0.70 -44.05 -13.19
C ASP A 177 0.82 -44.18 -13.25
N VAL A 178 1.33 -45.31 -12.74
CA VAL A 178 2.75 -45.69 -12.84
C VAL A 178 2.90 -46.75 -13.93
N PRO A 179 3.56 -46.46 -15.07
CA PRO A 179 3.76 -47.42 -16.16
C PRO A 179 4.52 -48.69 -15.74
N ALA A 180 4.34 -49.76 -16.51
CA ALA A 180 5.09 -51.01 -16.34
C ALA A 180 6.62 -50.77 -16.38
N GLY A 181 7.36 -51.38 -15.45
CA GLY A 181 8.82 -51.24 -15.37
C GLY A 181 9.32 -49.85 -14.95
N LYS A 182 8.49 -49.04 -14.29
CA LYS A 182 8.85 -47.72 -13.76
C LYS A 182 8.56 -47.61 -12.25
N THR A 183 9.30 -46.74 -11.58
CA THR A 183 8.98 -46.26 -10.24
C THR A 183 8.25 -44.93 -10.35
N GLY A 184 7.17 -44.79 -9.58
CA GLY A 184 6.43 -43.54 -9.42
C GLY A 184 6.55 -43.03 -7.99
N ASP A 185 6.95 -41.77 -7.85
CA ASP A 185 6.98 -41.03 -6.59
C ASP A 185 5.95 -39.91 -6.63
N ALA A 186 5.09 -39.79 -5.63
CA ALA A 186 4.25 -38.63 -5.41
C ALA A 186 4.63 -37.96 -4.08
N THR A 187 5.34 -36.84 -4.17
CA THR A 187 5.69 -36.01 -3.00
C THR A 187 4.61 -34.97 -2.76
N TYR A 188 3.99 -35.01 -1.59
CA TYR A 188 3.00 -34.01 -1.16
C TYR A 188 3.62 -32.99 -0.21
N GLY A 189 3.06 -31.79 -0.20
CA GLY A 189 3.56 -30.69 0.63
C GLY A 189 2.85 -29.37 0.34
N PHE A 190 3.55 -28.27 0.57
CA PHE A 190 3.02 -26.92 0.40
C PHE A 190 3.83 -26.13 -0.62
N ARG A 191 3.17 -25.41 -1.53
CA ARG A 191 3.80 -24.34 -2.32
C ARG A 191 3.66 -23.03 -1.57
N ALA A 192 4.76 -22.31 -1.40
CA ALA A 192 4.81 -21.05 -0.66
C ALA A 192 5.87 -20.11 -1.23
N ILE A 193 5.65 -18.80 -1.13
CA ILE A 193 6.63 -17.79 -1.50
C ILE A 193 7.30 -17.18 -0.27
N ASN A 194 8.62 -16.99 -0.39
CA ASN A 194 9.39 -16.14 0.50
C ASN A 194 9.63 -14.80 -0.20
N MET A 195 9.14 -13.71 0.41
CA MET A 195 9.32 -12.33 -0.03
C MET A 195 10.39 -11.67 0.83
N ILE A 196 11.38 -11.05 0.20
CA ILE A 196 12.40 -10.24 0.84
C ILE A 196 12.26 -8.81 0.32
N GLY A 197 12.21 -7.88 1.26
CA GLY A 197 11.90 -6.49 0.99
C GLY A 197 12.46 -5.54 2.04
N THR A 198 12.00 -4.30 1.98
CA THR A 198 12.18 -3.31 3.04
C THR A 198 10.84 -2.78 3.53
N GLN A 199 10.80 -2.30 4.77
CA GLN A 199 9.66 -1.61 5.34
C GLN A 199 10.07 -0.22 5.82
N GLN A 200 9.17 0.75 5.66
CA GLN A 200 9.32 2.14 6.09
C GLN A 200 8.03 2.59 6.77
N HIS A 201 8.18 3.42 7.81
CA HIS A 201 7.06 4.16 8.42
C HIS A 201 7.16 5.63 8.02
N CYS A 202 6.04 6.36 8.07
CA CYS A 202 6.09 7.80 7.88
C CYS A 202 6.61 8.51 9.14
N LYS A 203 7.63 9.37 8.99
CA LYS A 203 8.17 10.23 10.05
C LYS A 203 7.21 11.40 10.35
N SER A 204 7.46 12.12 11.45
CA SER A 204 6.74 13.34 11.83
C SER A 204 6.78 14.45 10.76
N ASP A 205 7.80 14.48 9.91
CA ASP A 205 7.94 15.41 8.77
C ASP A 205 7.18 14.97 7.50
N GLY A 206 6.35 13.93 7.56
CA GLY A 206 5.58 13.48 6.41
C GLY A 206 6.43 12.86 5.29
N THR A 207 7.66 12.45 5.59
CA THR A 207 8.53 11.70 4.67
C THR A 207 8.89 10.32 5.24
N TRP A 208 9.29 9.40 4.37
CA TRP A 208 9.56 8.01 4.74
C TRP A 208 10.81 7.85 5.61
N SER A 209 10.76 6.95 6.59
CA SER A 209 11.90 6.54 7.41
C SER A 209 13.02 5.92 6.57
N ASN A 210 14.21 5.74 7.15
CA ASN A 210 15.18 4.81 6.58
C ASN A 210 14.55 3.40 6.45
N PRO A 211 14.83 2.66 5.36
CA PRO A 211 14.28 1.33 5.15
C PRO A 211 14.88 0.31 6.11
N THR A 212 14.03 -0.39 6.88
CA THR A 212 14.43 -1.58 7.64
C THR A 212 14.24 -2.83 6.80
N ALA A 213 15.00 -3.90 7.09
CA ALA A 213 14.84 -5.18 6.40
C ALA A 213 13.50 -5.84 6.77
N TRP A 214 12.76 -6.30 5.76
CA TRP A 214 11.46 -6.95 5.93
C TRP A 214 11.46 -8.30 5.19
N ARG A 215 10.86 -9.32 5.80
CA ARG A 215 10.66 -10.63 5.18
C ARG A 215 9.27 -11.15 5.48
N ALA A 216 8.68 -11.85 4.52
CA ALA A 216 7.42 -12.55 4.73
C ALA A 216 7.43 -13.90 4.01
N PHE A 217 6.86 -14.89 4.67
CA PHE A 217 6.66 -16.23 4.14
C PHE A 217 5.16 -16.48 4.02
N SER A 218 4.66 -16.72 2.80
CA SER A 218 3.23 -16.85 2.52
C SER A 218 2.90 -18.19 1.85
N PRO A 219 2.09 -19.06 2.49
CA PRO A 219 1.62 -20.30 1.87
C PRO A 219 0.56 -20.01 0.79
N ILE A 220 0.70 -20.66 -0.37
CA ILE A 220 -0.14 -20.43 -1.56
C ILE A 220 -1.14 -21.56 -1.76
N LYS A 221 -0.70 -22.82 -1.71
CA LYS A 221 -1.57 -23.99 -1.85
C LYS A 221 -0.91 -25.28 -1.35
N ASN A 222 -1.74 -26.29 -1.08
CA ASN A 222 -1.29 -27.67 -1.07
C ASN A 222 -0.83 -28.05 -2.49
N GLU A 223 0.25 -28.81 -2.59
CA GLU A 223 0.78 -29.26 -3.88
C GLU A 223 1.26 -30.71 -3.76
N VAL A 224 1.03 -31.49 -4.82
CA VAL A 224 1.60 -32.82 -5.03
C VAL A 224 2.44 -32.78 -6.29
N ARG A 225 3.65 -33.30 -6.24
CA ARG A 225 4.57 -33.43 -7.37
C ARG A 225 4.79 -34.91 -7.65
N VAL A 226 4.41 -35.34 -8.85
CA VAL A 226 4.58 -36.73 -9.30
C VAL A 226 5.83 -36.81 -10.18
N LYS A 227 6.71 -37.75 -9.88
CA LYS A 227 7.85 -38.17 -10.73
C LYS A 227 7.61 -39.60 -11.20
N ILE A 228 8.08 -39.93 -12.40
CA ILE A 228 8.10 -41.30 -12.93
C ILE A 228 9.49 -41.53 -13.55
N TYR A 229 10.20 -42.58 -13.12
CA TYR A 229 11.58 -42.86 -13.53
C TYR A 229 11.86 -44.36 -13.68
N GLY A 230 12.92 -44.71 -14.42
CA GLY A 230 13.33 -46.10 -14.69
C GLY A 230 14.53 -46.60 -13.90
N ASN A 231 15.35 -45.72 -13.32
CA ASN A 231 16.49 -46.09 -12.47
C ASN A 231 16.72 -45.06 -11.36
N ALA A 232 17.45 -45.43 -10.31
CA ALA A 232 17.66 -44.57 -9.15
C ALA A 232 18.38 -43.24 -9.49
N SER A 233 19.26 -43.22 -10.50
CA SER A 233 19.94 -42.02 -10.98
C SER A 233 19.00 -41.00 -11.62
N GLU A 234 17.88 -41.43 -12.20
CA GLU A 234 16.82 -40.54 -12.72
C GLU A 234 15.92 -39.94 -11.62
N SER A 235 16.04 -40.38 -10.36
CA SER A 235 15.22 -39.85 -9.26
C SER A 235 15.66 -38.46 -8.79
N ASP A 236 16.95 -38.12 -8.92
CA ASP A 236 17.42 -36.76 -8.64
C ASP A 236 17.10 -35.82 -9.81
N GLN A 237 16.40 -34.75 -9.48
CA GLN A 237 16.24 -33.58 -10.35
C GLN A 237 16.33 -32.33 -9.47
N THR A 238 17.55 -31.95 -9.16
CA THR A 238 17.96 -30.59 -8.79
C THR A 238 17.66 -29.57 -9.90
N GLY A 239 17.55 -30.03 -11.16
CA GLY A 239 17.03 -29.24 -12.27
C GLY A 239 15.57 -28.80 -12.08
N LYS A 240 15.29 -27.53 -12.40
CA LYS A 240 13.94 -26.93 -12.31
C LYS A 240 12.96 -27.68 -13.24
N PRO A 241 11.69 -27.92 -12.83
CA PRO A 241 10.66 -28.31 -13.77
C PRO A 241 10.42 -27.18 -14.78
N THR A 242 10.43 -27.50 -16.07
CA THR A 242 10.05 -26.60 -17.16
C THR A 242 8.54 -26.34 -17.13
N VAL A 243 8.15 -25.25 -16.49
CA VAL A 243 6.77 -24.72 -16.55
C VAL A 243 6.72 -23.70 -17.68
N GLU A 244 5.85 -23.91 -18.67
CA GLU A 244 5.55 -22.88 -19.67
C GLU A 244 4.88 -21.67 -19.00
N GLU A 245 5.51 -20.51 -19.09
CA GLU A 245 5.03 -19.27 -18.48
C GLU A 245 3.86 -18.69 -19.29
N LYS A 246 2.63 -19.08 -18.92
CA LYS A 246 1.43 -18.41 -19.44
C LYS A 246 1.34 -16.99 -18.85
N PRO A 247 1.23 -15.94 -19.68
CA PRO A 247 1.13 -14.57 -19.20
C PRO A 247 -0.18 -14.39 -18.43
N ASN A 248 -0.07 -14.06 -17.14
CA ASN A 248 -1.22 -13.72 -16.30
C ASN A 248 -1.68 -12.28 -16.66
N PRO A 249 -2.98 -11.97 -16.69
CA PRO A 249 -3.47 -10.70 -17.23
C PRO A 249 -3.04 -9.50 -16.37
N LYS A 250 -2.81 -8.38 -17.05
CA LYS A 250 -2.46 -7.08 -16.46
C LYS A 250 -3.50 -6.68 -15.40
N PRO A 251 -3.10 -6.32 -14.17
CA PRO A 251 -4.01 -5.70 -13.21
C PRO A 251 -4.62 -4.42 -13.79
N THR A 252 -5.95 -4.37 -13.87
CA THR A 252 -6.67 -3.12 -14.17
C THR A 252 -6.62 -2.22 -12.95
N GLU A 253 -5.91 -1.11 -13.08
CA GLU A 253 -5.89 -0.03 -12.11
C GLU A 253 -7.25 0.68 -12.14
N ASN A 254 -8.12 0.33 -11.20
CA ASN A 254 -9.39 1.04 -10.99
C ASN A 254 -9.12 2.38 -10.29
N THR A 255 -8.61 3.35 -11.06
CA THR A 255 -8.49 4.73 -10.61
C THR A 255 -9.89 5.29 -10.38
N ILE A 256 -10.29 5.42 -9.12
CA ILE A 256 -11.38 6.32 -8.74
C ILE A 256 -10.77 7.70 -8.67
N GLU A 257 -10.87 8.47 -9.76
CA GLU A 257 -10.57 9.90 -9.72
C GLU A 257 -11.69 10.60 -8.94
N PRO A 258 -11.41 11.28 -7.81
CA PRO A 258 -12.32 12.30 -7.33
C PRO A 258 -12.35 13.43 -8.37
N ASP A 259 -13.54 13.90 -8.76
CA ASP A 259 -13.64 15.07 -9.65
C ASP A 259 -13.18 16.32 -8.89
N ASP A 260 -11.89 16.60 -9.05
CA ASP A 260 -11.13 17.57 -8.26
C ASP A 260 -11.35 19.02 -8.73
N SER A 261 -12.39 19.25 -9.53
CA SER A 261 -12.83 20.55 -10.01
C SER A 261 -13.60 21.30 -8.91
N PRO A 262 -13.36 22.62 -8.69
CA PRO A 262 -14.26 23.43 -7.88
C PRO A 262 -15.61 23.57 -8.61
N ILE A 263 -16.72 23.25 -7.93
CA ILE A 263 -18.05 23.14 -8.56
C ILE A 263 -18.57 24.53 -8.91
N LYS A 264 -18.39 24.92 -10.18
CA LYS A 264 -18.96 26.14 -10.77
C LYS A 264 -20.47 25.98 -11.03
N GLY A 265 -21.25 25.95 -9.95
CA GLY A 265 -22.66 26.33 -10.03
C GLY A 265 -22.77 27.81 -10.41
N ASP A 266 -23.43 28.10 -11.53
CA ASP A 266 -23.75 29.47 -11.94
C ASP A 266 -24.71 30.10 -10.93
N GLY A 267 -24.30 31.24 -10.38
CA GLY A 267 -25.10 32.00 -9.42
C GLY A 267 -26.39 32.50 -10.08
N GLY A 268 -27.54 32.08 -9.56
CA GLY A 268 -28.85 32.47 -10.08
C GLY A 268 -29.11 33.97 -9.96
N SER A 269 -30.05 34.49 -10.75
CA SER A 269 -30.55 35.85 -10.56
C SER A 269 -31.35 35.95 -9.26
N LYS A 270 -31.15 37.03 -8.50
CA LYS A 270 -31.84 37.24 -7.22
C LYS A 270 -33.36 37.30 -7.43
N PRO A 271 -34.16 36.45 -6.75
CA PRO A 271 -35.60 36.41 -6.96
C PRO A 271 -36.30 37.66 -6.42
N ALA A 272 -37.42 38.03 -7.05
CA ALA A 272 -38.23 39.20 -6.69
C ALA A 272 -38.95 39.10 -5.32
N GLY A 273 -38.88 37.94 -4.66
CA GLY A 273 -39.47 37.69 -3.35
C GLY A 273 -38.78 36.53 -2.63
N LYS A 274 -39.02 36.41 -1.32
CA LYS A 274 -38.49 35.29 -0.51
C LYS A 274 -38.99 33.96 -1.04
N GLN A 275 -38.08 32.99 -1.18
CA GLN A 275 -38.45 31.61 -1.46
C GLN A 275 -38.95 30.92 -0.17
N LYS A 276 -39.58 29.75 -0.31
CA LYS A 276 -40.02 28.96 0.85
C LYS A 276 -38.83 28.44 1.65
N LEU A 277 -37.94 27.79 0.93
CA LEU A 277 -36.68 27.20 1.37
C LEU A 277 -35.57 28.06 0.73
N ASP A 278 -34.71 28.64 1.55
CA ASP A 278 -33.57 29.48 1.15
C ASP A 278 -32.60 29.59 2.34
N LEU A 279 -31.35 29.17 2.16
CA LEU A 279 -30.30 29.12 3.18
C LEU A 279 -29.07 29.95 2.75
N GLU A 280 -28.87 31.09 3.40
CA GLU A 280 -27.76 32.01 3.15
C GLU A 280 -26.54 31.62 4.01
N PRO A 281 -25.41 31.16 3.44
CA PRO A 281 -24.18 30.93 4.19
C PRO A 281 -23.53 32.24 4.65
N GLN A 282 -22.95 32.22 5.85
CA GLN A 282 -22.24 33.34 6.46
C GLN A 282 -20.99 32.85 7.18
N ILE A 283 -19.85 33.53 7.00
CA ILE A 283 -18.66 33.27 7.81
C ILE A 283 -18.60 34.26 8.96
N THR A 284 -18.22 33.81 10.16
CA THR A 284 -17.92 34.68 11.30
C THR A 284 -16.49 34.47 11.79
N VAL A 285 -15.81 35.56 12.13
CA VAL A 285 -14.49 35.57 12.79
C VAL A 285 -14.45 36.57 13.94
N THR A 286 -13.45 36.44 14.81
CA THR A 286 -13.10 37.54 15.73
C THR A 286 -12.37 38.65 14.95
N ASP A 287 -12.53 39.93 15.32
CA ASP A 287 -11.79 41.04 14.68
C ASP A 287 -10.27 40.98 14.93
N GLY A 288 -9.83 40.14 15.88
CA GLY A 288 -8.43 39.80 16.11
C GLY A 288 -7.86 38.76 15.13
N LYS A 289 -8.68 38.16 14.24
CA LYS A 289 -8.23 37.18 13.24
C LYS A 289 -7.40 37.87 12.15
N VAL A 290 -6.08 37.71 12.22
CA VAL A 290 -5.13 38.20 11.20
C VAL A 290 -5.01 37.17 10.06
N PRO A 291 -4.94 37.60 8.78
CA PRO A 291 -4.64 36.73 7.64
C PRO A 291 -3.35 35.93 7.79
N GLY A 292 -3.42 34.64 7.47
CA GLY A 292 -2.34 33.68 7.56
C GLY A 292 -1.90 33.25 8.96
N TYR A 293 -2.45 33.81 10.04
CA TYR A 293 -2.17 33.38 11.42
C TYR A 293 -3.20 32.37 11.92
N ALA A 294 -2.84 31.60 12.95
CA ALA A 294 -3.76 30.66 13.58
C ALA A 294 -5.06 31.33 14.06
N GLY A 295 -6.18 30.61 14.00
CA GLY A 295 -7.49 31.12 14.42
C GLY A 295 -8.65 30.32 13.83
N ILE A 296 -9.88 30.77 14.09
CA ILE A 296 -11.09 30.05 13.68
C ILE A 296 -11.91 30.94 12.72
N ALA A 297 -12.39 30.35 11.62
CA ALA A 297 -13.51 30.86 10.84
C ALA A 297 -14.73 29.95 11.08
N ALA A 298 -15.86 30.51 11.46
CA ALA A 298 -17.08 29.77 11.77
C ALA A 298 -18.06 29.86 10.60
N LEU A 299 -18.46 28.72 10.02
CA LEU A 299 -19.51 28.66 9.02
C LEU A 299 -20.87 28.56 9.71
N ARG A 300 -21.63 29.64 9.56
CA ARG A 300 -23.05 29.70 9.90
C ARG A 300 -23.89 29.61 8.62
N VAL A 301 -25.11 29.13 8.77
CA VAL A 301 -26.11 29.14 7.71
C VAL A 301 -27.41 29.71 8.26
N LYS A 302 -27.97 30.66 7.51
CA LYS A 302 -29.10 31.50 7.92
C LYS A 302 -30.31 31.20 7.05
N ASN A 303 -31.39 30.73 7.67
CA ASN A 303 -32.65 30.52 6.95
C ASN A 303 -33.32 31.87 6.66
N VAL A 304 -33.23 32.32 5.41
CA VAL A 304 -33.83 33.56 4.92
C VAL A 304 -35.18 33.35 4.23
N GLY A 305 -35.59 32.10 4.01
CA GLY A 305 -36.86 31.71 3.42
C GLY A 305 -38.08 32.00 4.29
N THR A 306 -39.25 31.45 3.91
CA THR A 306 -40.49 31.57 4.68
C THR A 306 -40.74 30.41 5.63
N ASP A 307 -40.13 29.25 5.41
CA ASP A 307 -40.50 27.98 6.05
C ASP A 307 -39.33 27.42 6.89
N ARG A 308 -39.53 26.28 7.57
CA ARG A 308 -38.44 25.59 8.30
C ARG A 308 -37.63 24.75 7.30
N TYR A 309 -36.33 24.97 7.20
CA TYR A 309 -35.47 24.23 6.27
C TYR A 309 -35.00 22.92 6.90
N PHE A 310 -35.25 21.79 6.21
CA PHE A 310 -34.80 20.46 6.59
C PHE A 310 -34.97 19.49 5.42
N SER A 311 -34.09 18.49 5.32
CA SER A 311 -34.20 17.36 4.39
C SER A 311 -33.45 16.17 4.99
N GLU A 312 -34.02 14.98 4.89
CA GLU A 312 -33.38 13.72 5.30
C GLU A 312 -32.69 13.04 4.10
N ASP A 313 -33.31 13.12 2.92
CA ASP A 313 -32.78 12.62 1.65
C ASP A 313 -33.18 13.56 0.49
N PRO A 314 -32.23 14.18 -0.24
CA PRO A 314 -30.81 14.21 0.06
C PRO A 314 -30.53 15.03 1.33
N ALA A 315 -29.48 14.66 2.06
CA ALA A 315 -29.06 15.36 3.27
C ALA A 315 -28.39 16.71 2.91
N VAL A 316 -28.99 17.81 3.37
CA VAL A 316 -28.59 19.19 3.02
C VAL A 316 -27.09 19.42 3.27
N SER A 317 -26.32 19.71 2.22
CA SER A 317 -24.85 19.71 2.29
C SER A 317 -24.20 20.86 1.53
N TYR A 318 -23.10 21.37 2.09
CA TYR A 318 -22.26 22.42 1.54
C TYR A 318 -20.85 21.92 1.26
N ARG A 319 -20.37 22.08 0.03
CA ARG A 319 -18.94 22.02 -0.28
C ARG A 319 -18.29 23.32 0.16
N VAL A 320 -17.16 23.22 0.85
CA VAL A 320 -16.41 24.35 1.39
C VAL A 320 -14.96 24.24 0.93
N ASP A 321 -14.59 25.07 -0.03
CA ASP A 321 -13.28 25.05 -0.68
C ASP A 321 -12.40 26.16 -0.09
N VAL A 322 -11.33 25.77 0.63
CA VAL A 322 -10.37 26.70 1.24
C VAL A 322 -9.17 26.88 0.32
N MET A 323 -9.09 28.04 -0.32
CA MET A 323 -8.12 28.32 -1.39
C MET A 323 -6.94 29.15 -0.86
N THR A 324 -5.75 28.97 -1.42
CA THR A 324 -4.61 29.88 -1.20
C THR A 324 -4.79 31.15 -2.03
N GLU A 325 -4.71 32.31 -1.37
CA GLU A 325 -4.82 33.66 -1.97
C GLU A 325 -3.46 34.34 -2.14
N ASP A 326 -2.51 33.99 -1.26
CA ASP A 326 -1.15 34.53 -1.20
C ASP A 326 -0.27 33.58 -0.36
N GLY A 327 1.03 33.53 -0.66
CA GLY A 327 1.95 32.52 -0.16
C GLY A 327 2.29 31.43 -1.21
N PRO A 328 2.98 30.35 -0.80
CA PRO A 328 3.46 29.32 -1.73
C PRO A 328 2.34 28.43 -2.30
N GLU A 329 2.38 28.17 -3.60
CA GLU A 329 1.49 27.24 -4.28
C GLU A 329 1.81 25.77 -3.95
N SER A 330 0.82 24.89 -4.08
CA SER A 330 0.89 23.43 -3.81
C SER A 330 1.24 23.04 -2.36
N VAL A 331 1.34 24.01 -1.45
CA VAL A 331 1.54 23.83 -0.01
C VAL A 331 0.20 23.88 0.71
N ASP A 332 -0.05 22.85 1.53
CA ASP A 332 -1.28 22.71 2.32
C ASP A 332 -1.17 23.44 3.68
N ARG A 333 -2.31 23.88 4.23
CA ARG A 333 -2.39 24.48 5.56
C ARG A 333 -3.13 23.56 6.50
N LEU A 334 -2.57 23.32 7.68
CA LEU A 334 -3.27 22.55 8.72
C LEU A 334 -4.56 23.28 9.12
N ILE A 335 -5.69 22.68 8.82
CA ILE A 335 -7.02 23.12 9.20
C ILE A 335 -7.69 21.96 9.92
N THR A 336 -8.11 22.18 11.17
CA THR A 336 -8.96 21.23 11.88
C THR A 336 -10.42 21.63 11.70
N PRO A 337 -11.25 20.84 11.00
CA PRO A 337 -12.69 21.09 10.97
C PRO A 337 -13.30 20.76 12.35
N GLY A 338 -14.31 21.54 12.73
CA GLY A 338 -15.20 21.26 13.85
C GLY A 338 -16.66 21.35 13.40
N TRP A 339 -17.54 20.57 14.00
CA TRP A 339 -18.94 20.41 13.59
C TRP A 339 -19.89 20.69 14.76
N PHE A 340 -21.04 21.32 14.48
CA PHE A 340 -21.91 21.92 15.49
C PHE A 340 -23.39 21.69 15.21
N ASN A 341 -24.21 21.73 16.25
CA ASN A 341 -25.68 21.62 16.18
C ASN A 341 -26.17 20.41 15.35
N GLY A 342 -25.47 19.28 15.44
CA GLY A 342 -25.79 18.03 14.74
C GLY A 342 -25.40 17.98 13.27
N ALA A 343 -24.77 19.02 12.71
CA ALA A 343 -24.05 18.89 11.45
C ALA A 343 -22.81 17.99 11.61
N TYR A 344 -22.28 17.51 10.48
CA TYR A 344 -21.01 16.80 10.37
C TYR A 344 -20.10 17.52 9.36
N THR A 345 -18.78 17.32 9.46
CA THR A 345 -17.83 17.88 8.50
C THR A 345 -16.79 16.83 8.12
N GLN A 346 -16.85 16.39 6.86
CA GLN A 346 -15.85 15.53 6.24
C GLN A 346 -14.72 16.37 5.64
N ASP A 347 -13.49 15.92 5.85
CA ASP A 347 -12.30 16.43 5.15
C ASP A 347 -12.14 15.66 3.84
N LEU A 348 -12.14 16.37 2.71
CA LEU A 348 -11.98 15.79 1.37
C LEU A 348 -10.51 15.87 0.89
N GLY A 349 -9.61 16.41 1.70
CA GLY A 349 -8.19 16.53 1.40
C GLY A 349 -7.80 17.79 0.63
N PHE A 350 -6.61 17.75 0.03
CA PHE A 350 -5.95 18.92 -0.57
C PHE A 350 -5.50 18.66 -2.01
N ASN A 351 -6.04 19.45 -2.94
CA ASN A 351 -5.67 19.47 -4.34
C ASN A 351 -4.41 20.33 -4.53
N LYS A 352 -3.26 19.65 -4.76
CA LYS A 352 -1.97 20.31 -4.99
C LYS A 352 -1.91 21.16 -6.26
N LYS A 353 -2.78 20.92 -7.26
CA LYS A 353 -2.81 21.67 -8.54
C LYS A 353 -3.49 23.03 -8.39
N THR A 354 -4.53 23.11 -7.55
CA THR A 354 -5.31 24.35 -7.33
C THR A 354 -4.99 25.04 -6.01
N SER A 355 -4.11 24.45 -5.18
CA SER A 355 -3.83 24.90 -3.81
C SER A 355 -5.10 25.05 -2.97
N THR A 356 -6.00 24.07 -3.06
CA THR A 356 -7.33 24.09 -2.42
C THR A 356 -7.50 22.91 -1.47
N ARG A 357 -7.90 23.18 -0.22
CA ARG A 357 -8.32 22.16 0.76
C ARG A 357 -9.84 22.15 0.86
N SER A 358 -10.45 21.00 0.60
CA SER A 358 -11.90 20.89 0.38
C SER A 358 -12.58 20.16 1.54
N PHE A 359 -13.77 20.61 1.95
CA PHE A 359 -14.58 19.97 3.00
C PHE A 359 -16.04 19.79 2.54
N LEU A 360 -16.72 18.78 3.06
CA LEU A 360 -18.17 18.61 2.93
C LEU A 360 -18.82 18.79 4.30
N VAL A 361 -19.74 19.76 4.42
CA VAL A 361 -20.49 20.05 5.64
C VAL A 361 -21.95 19.65 5.44
N THR A 362 -22.39 18.56 6.07
CA THR A 362 -23.75 18.02 5.98
C THR A 362 -24.55 18.37 7.24
N LEU A 363 -25.78 18.86 7.07
CA LEU A 363 -26.69 19.22 8.15
C LEU A 363 -27.61 18.05 8.49
N SER A 364 -27.59 17.58 9.73
CA SER A 364 -28.52 16.54 10.22
C SER A 364 -29.69 17.09 11.05
N ASN A 365 -29.85 18.43 11.12
CA ASN A 365 -30.83 19.10 11.98
C ASN A 365 -31.56 20.25 11.25
N PRO A 366 -32.84 20.50 11.57
CA PRO A 366 -33.64 21.54 10.93
C PRO A 366 -33.23 22.95 11.36
N VAL A 367 -33.14 23.88 10.41
CA VAL A 367 -32.91 25.32 10.67
C VAL A 367 -34.23 26.07 10.66
N LYS A 368 -34.61 26.69 11.78
CA LYS A 368 -35.89 27.43 11.91
C LYS A 368 -35.87 28.70 11.05
N LYS A 369 -37.05 29.16 10.64
CA LYS A 369 -37.23 30.43 9.91
C LYS A 369 -36.52 31.60 10.63
N GLY A 370 -35.57 32.24 9.95
CA GLY A 370 -34.79 33.36 10.50
C GLY A 370 -33.66 32.98 11.46
N GLU A 371 -33.44 31.70 11.75
CA GLU A 371 -32.34 31.21 12.58
C GLU A 371 -31.02 31.28 11.80
N ASN A 372 -29.93 31.64 12.50
CA ASN A 372 -28.57 31.73 11.95
C ASN A 372 -27.69 30.69 12.66
N GLN A 373 -27.77 29.44 12.20
CA GLN A 373 -27.23 28.27 12.89
C GLN A 373 -25.74 28.10 12.58
N LEU A 374 -24.91 27.94 13.63
CA LEU A 374 -23.53 27.47 13.48
C LEU A 374 -23.55 25.99 13.08
N ILE A 375 -22.96 25.64 11.94
CA ILE A 375 -22.91 24.25 11.45
C ILE A 375 -21.50 23.68 11.47
N ALA A 376 -20.49 24.49 11.13
CA ALA A 376 -19.09 24.07 11.13
C ALA A 376 -18.17 25.21 11.58
N ASN A 377 -16.93 24.87 11.92
CA ASN A 377 -15.83 25.81 11.95
C ASN A 377 -14.55 25.21 11.35
N PHE A 378 -13.67 26.09 10.93
CA PHE A 378 -12.37 25.77 10.35
C PHE A 378 -11.32 26.42 11.23
N LYS A 379 -10.69 25.60 12.08
CA LYS A 379 -9.59 26.03 12.94
C LYS A 379 -8.29 25.95 12.14
N PHE A 380 -7.92 27.07 11.54
CA PHE A 380 -6.64 27.26 10.89
C PHE A 380 -5.50 27.20 11.91
N GLY A 381 -4.49 26.38 11.61
CA GLY A 381 -3.16 26.49 12.19
C GLY A 381 -2.45 27.75 11.71
N ASP A 382 -1.25 27.97 12.24
CA ASP A 382 -0.39 29.06 11.76
C ASP A 382 0.05 28.75 10.32
N GLY A 383 -0.20 29.68 9.40
CA GLY A 383 0.13 29.53 7.97
C GLY A 383 1.60 29.77 7.63
N LYS A 384 2.49 29.97 8.62
CA LYS A 384 3.93 30.14 8.39
C LYS A 384 4.59 28.79 8.12
N THR A 385 4.98 28.57 6.88
CA THR A 385 5.78 27.45 6.44
C THR A 385 7.24 27.89 6.25
N THR A 386 8.12 27.00 5.80
CA THR A 386 9.49 27.35 5.38
C THR A 386 9.54 28.09 4.04
N GLU A 387 8.46 28.05 3.25
CA GLU A 387 8.38 28.61 1.89
C GLU A 387 7.60 29.94 1.86
N GLY A 388 6.81 30.26 2.90
CA GLY A 388 6.16 31.56 3.04
C GLY A 388 5.11 31.59 4.15
N ARG A 389 4.24 32.61 4.16
CA ARG A 389 3.01 32.60 4.95
C ARG A 389 1.82 32.45 4.01
N LEU A 390 1.16 31.30 4.07
CA LEU A 390 -0.13 31.08 3.42
C LEU A 390 -1.18 32.03 4.00
N LYS A 391 -1.96 32.68 3.14
CA LYS A 391 -3.21 33.37 3.45
C LYS A 391 -4.32 32.73 2.62
N ASN A 392 -5.49 32.55 3.21
CA ASN A 392 -6.56 31.77 2.56
C ASN A 392 -7.88 32.53 2.48
N SER A 393 -8.68 32.23 1.46
CA SER A 393 -10.11 32.53 1.44
C SER A 393 -10.91 31.22 1.53
N ILE A 394 -12.23 31.34 1.63
CA ILE A 394 -13.16 30.21 1.58
C ILE A 394 -14.21 30.50 0.50
N SER A 395 -14.51 29.52 -0.35
CA SER A 395 -15.74 29.48 -1.15
C SER A 395 -16.73 28.52 -0.48
N VAL A 396 -18.00 28.89 -0.45
CA VAL A 396 -19.09 28.03 0.04
C VAL A 396 -20.11 27.80 -1.08
N THR A 397 -20.36 26.54 -1.40
CA THR A 397 -21.34 26.12 -2.42
C THR A 397 -22.27 25.08 -1.81
N GLN A 398 -23.57 25.36 -1.75
CA GLN A 398 -24.56 24.34 -1.42
C GLN A 398 -24.63 23.33 -2.57
N VAL A 399 -24.32 22.07 -2.27
CA VAL A 399 -24.28 20.98 -3.26
C VAL A 399 -25.53 20.10 -3.18
N GLU A 400 -26.08 19.92 -1.97
CA GLU A 400 -27.34 19.18 -1.76
C GLU A 400 -28.39 20.08 -1.11
N ARG A 401 -29.63 20.02 -1.60
CA ARG A 401 -30.74 20.89 -1.20
C ARG A 401 -31.99 20.09 -0.83
N ALA A 402 -32.84 20.70 0.00
CA ALA A 402 -34.17 20.16 0.29
C ALA A 402 -35.07 20.20 -0.96
N GLU A 403 -35.97 19.21 -1.11
CA GLU A 403 -36.87 19.14 -2.25
C GLU A 403 -37.71 20.43 -2.40
N GLY A 404 -37.73 20.97 -3.63
CA GLY A 404 -38.47 22.19 -3.94
C GLY A 404 -37.71 23.49 -3.69
N ASP A 405 -36.52 23.44 -3.09
CA ASP A 405 -35.60 24.59 -3.11
C ASP A 405 -35.05 24.80 -4.53
N LYS A 406 -35.06 26.05 -4.98
CA LYS A 406 -34.56 26.51 -6.30
C LYS A 406 -33.71 27.78 -6.15
N SER A 407 -33.31 28.11 -4.94
CA SER A 407 -32.41 29.21 -4.62
C SER A 407 -31.00 28.84 -5.10
N THR A 408 -30.39 29.68 -5.94
CA THR A 408 -28.98 29.52 -6.37
C THR A 408 -28.22 30.85 -6.37
N TYR A 409 -28.82 31.93 -5.86
CA TYR A 409 -28.33 33.32 -6.04
C TYR A 409 -27.42 33.82 -4.91
N ASN A 410 -27.36 33.07 -3.80
CA ASN A 410 -26.76 33.47 -2.53
C ASN A 410 -26.01 32.32 -1.83
N ASP A 411 -26.01 31.12 -2.40
CA ASP A 411 -25.49 29.89 -1.82
C ASP A 411 -24.58 29.10 -2.80
N GLN A 412 -24.25 29.66 -3.97
CA GLN A 412 -23.33 29.10 -4.96
C GLN A 412 -22.04 29.93 -5.05
N ASN A 413 -20.89 29.28 -4.91
CA ASN A 413 -19.55 29.88 -5.03
C ASN A 413 -19.36 31.17 -4.20
N VAL A 414 -19.94 31.17 -3.00
CA VAL A 414 -20.05 32.36 -2.15
C VAL A 414 -18.70 32.61 -1.49
N SER A 415 -18.03 33.70 -1.88
CA SER A 415 -16.72 34.03 -1.33
C SER A 415 -16.81 34.58 0.08
N SER A 416 -15.95 34.09 0.97
CA SER A 416 -15.73 34.66 2.31
C SER A 416 -15.43 36.15 2.26
N LYS A 417 -14.85 36.66 1.17
CA LYS A 417 -14.55 38.08 0.94
C LYS A 417 -15.79 38.98 1.09
N ASP A 418 -16.96 38.44 0.76
CA ASP A 418 -18.23 39.15 0.74
C ASP A 418 -19.11 38.81 1.97
N ILE A 419 -19.09 37.55 2.44
CA ILE A 419 -19.96 37.07 3.54
C ILE A 419 -19.31 37.02 4.94
N THR A 420 -18.06 37.44 5.12
CA THR A 420 -17.41 37.38 6.45
C THR A 420 -17.74 38.58 7.33
N VAL A 421 -18.43 38.31 8.43
CA VAL A 421 -18.70 39.27 9.51
C VAL A 421 -17.84 39.01 10.76
N ASN A 422 -17.74 40.00 11.63
CA ASN A 422 -17.21 39.85 12.98
C ASN A 422 -18.29 39.33 13.96
N ASP A 423 -17.92 39.03 15.20
CA ASP A 423 -18.86 38.60 16.26
C ASP A 423 -19.97 39.62 16.58
N LEU A 424 -19.84 40.88 16.14
CA LEU A 424 -20.83 41.94 16.27
C LEU A 424 -21.71 42.10 15.01
N GLY A 425 -21.61 41.19 14.03
CA GLY A 425 -22.38 41.21 12.79
C GLY A 425 -21.98 42.28 11.78
N LYS A 426 -20.86 42.99 11.99
CA LYS A 426 -20.30 43.98 11.07
C LYS A 426 -19.31 43.32 10.09
N PRO A 427 -19.05 43.87 8.89
CA PRO A 427 -18.03 43.33 7.98
C PRO A 427 -16.67 43.17 8.69
N ALA A 428 -16.07 42.00 8.62
CA ALA A 428 -14.84 41.70 9.35
C ALA A 428 -13.66 42.54 8.85
N LYS A 429 -12.82 43.02 9.77
CA LYS A 429 -11.66 43.89 9.50
C LYS A 429 -10.77 43.45 8.32
N HIS A 430 -10.61 42.14 8.12
CA HIS A 430 -9.74 41.55 7.10
C HIS A 430 -10.49 40.93 5.91
N LYS A 431 -11.76 41.29 5.69
CA LYS A 431 -12.58 40.93 4.50
C LYS A 431 -12.44 39.45 4.09
N GLY A 432 -12.70 38.54 5.03
CA GLY A 432 -12.74 37.10 4.75
C GLY A 432 -11.43 36.45 4.31
N ILE A 433 -10.27 37.06 4.58
CA ILE A 433 -8.96 36.42 4.40
C ILE A 433 -8.44 35.90 5.75
N PHE A 434 -7.95 34.67 5.79
CA PHE A 434 -7.66 33.87 7.00
C PHE A 434 -6.22 33.34 7.06
#